data_AF-A0A1L7LKU2-F1
#
_entry.id   AF-A0A1L7LKU2-F1
#
_cell.length_a   1.000
_cell.length_b   1.000
_cell.length_c   1.000
_cell.angle_alpha   90.00
_cell.angle_beta   90.00
_cell.angle_gamma   90.00
#
_symmetry.space_group_name_H-M   'P 1'
#
loop_
_entity.id
_entity.type
_entity.pdbx_description
1 polymer ?
#
loop_
_entity_poly.entity_id
_entity_poly.type
_entity_poly.pdbx_seq_one_letter_code
_entity_poly.pdbx_strand_id
1 'polypeptide(L)'
;MTKQDIYQHFRAEEQEVIEKTYDLIKQVEDTYSFYVTEFLNPRQITVMKSILGQTKLQVYQSSDFISSENARLLIAPAYYELNIADFHISLLEINYNSKFNQLTHSQILGTLINRLGIERYLLGDIIVQGNRAQVFIEKQWSPTLTHRLLK
;
A
#
# COMPACT_ATOMS: atom_id res chain seq x y z
N MET A 1 5.31 3.82 27.78
CA MET A 1 5.96 2.58 27.33
C MET A 1 7.28 2.96 26.70
N THR A 2 8.36 2.28 27.08
CA THR A 2 9.67 2.48 26.46
C THR A 2 9.75 1.70 25.16
N LYS A 3 10.64 2.10 24.22
CA LYS A 3 10.91 1.36 22.97
C LYS A 3 11.10 -0.16 23.22
N GLN A 4 11.72 -0.51 24.34
CA GLN A 4 11.98 -1.89 24.79
C GLN A 4 10.72 -2.73 25.06
N ASP A 5 9.64 -2.13 25.56
CA ASP A 5 8.40 -2.86 25.88
C ASP A 5 7.63 -3.27 24.61
N ILE A 6 7.78 -2.49 23.55
CA ILE A 6 7.21 -2.76 22.22
C ILE A 6 7.93 -3.98 21.62
N TYR A 7 9.25 -3.99 21.56
CA TYR A 7 10.03 -5.09 20.98
C TYR A 7 9.76 -6.47 21.63
N GLN A 8 9.39 -6.53 22.92
CA GLN A 8 9.11 -7.80 23.59
C GLN A 8 7.81 -8.49 23.12
N HIS A 9 6.94 -7.78 22.39
CA HIS A 9 5.67 -8.31 21.89
C HIS A 9 5.69 -8.67 20.40
N PHE A 10 6.79 -8.42 19.68
CA PHE A 10 6.86 -8.57 18.23
C PHE A 10 7.91 -9.60 17.80
N ARG A 11 7.60 -10.32 16.72
CA ARG A 11 8.47 -11.34 16.12
C ARG A 11 9.65 -10.67 15.40
N ALA A 12 10.72 -11.42 15.15
CA ALA A 12 11.88 -10.94 14.39
C ALA A 12 11.49 -10.37 13.01
N GLU A 13 10.49 -10.98 12.37
CA GLU A 13 9.91 -10.57 11.08
C GLU A 13 9.27 -9.17 11.11
N GLU A 14 9.01 -8.62 12.30
CA GLU A 14 8.34 -7.33 12.48
C GLU A 14 9.34 -6.21 12.81
N GLN A 15 10.62 -6.53 13.06
CA GLN A 15 11.65 -5.54 13.37
C GLN A 15 11.80 -4.50 12.25
N GLU A 16 11.81 -4.93 10.99
CA GLU A 16 11.93 -4.03 9.84
C GLU A 16 10.76 -3.04 9.79
N VAL A 17 9.54 -3.49 10.07
CA VAL A 17 8.34 -2.63 10.10
C VAL A 17 8.43 -1.62 11.24
N ILE A 18 8.91 -2.05 12.41
CA ILE A 18 9.08 -1.18 13.58
C ILE A 18 10.11 -0.08 13.29
N GLU A 19 11.29 -0.46 12.78
CA GLU A 19 12.36 0.49 12.43
C GLU A 19 11.87 1.50 11.40
N LYS A 20 11.29 1.00 10.30
CA LYS A 20 10.69 1.84 9.26
C LYS A 20 9.63 2.80 9.83
N THR A 21 8.82 2.35 10.78
CA THR A 21 7.81 3.22 11.41
C THR A 21 8.44 4.39 12.15
N TYR A 22 9.51 4.16 12.90
CA TYR A 22 10.22 5.24 13.59
C TYR A 22 10.89 6.21 12.64
N ASP A 23 11.46 5.71 11.54
CA ASP A 23 12.05 6.56 10.50
C ASP A 23 10.99 7.45 9.84
N LEU A 24 9.81 6.89 9.56
CA LEU A 24 8.69 7.66 9.00
C LEU A 24 8.15 8.71 9.97
N ILE A 25 8.03 8.38 11.26
CA ILE A 25 7.64 9.35 12.29
C ILE A 25 8.62 10.52 12.28
N LYS A 26 9.92 10.22 12.36
CA LYS A 26 10.97 11.23 12.34
C LYS A 26 10.92 12.08 11.06
N GLN A 27 10.74 11.44 9.89
CA GLN A 27 10.63 12.15 8.62
C GLN A 27 9.45 13.13 8.60
N VAL A 28 8.27 12.71 9.05
CA VAL A 28 7.07 13.56 9.09
C VAL A 28 7.25 14.71 10.09
N GLU A 29 7.88 14.47 11.23
CA GLU A 29 8.17 15.50 12.24
C GLU A 29 9.22 16.51 11.75
N ASP A 30 10.33 16.03 11.17
CA ASP A 30 11.44 16.87 10.70
C ASP A 30 11.05 17.72 9.49
N THR A 31 10.29 17.14 8.54
CA THR A 31 9.85 17.86 7.33
C THR A 31 8.58 18.65 7.53
N TYR A 32 7.85 18.37 8.62
CA TYR A 32 6.51 18.88 8.88
C TYR A 32 5.59 18.72 7.66
N SER A 33 5.66 17.57 6.99
CA SER A 33 4.89 17.22 5.79
C SER A 33 4.41 15.77 5.88
N PHE A 34 3.30 15.44 5.21
CA PHE A 34 2.76 14.08 5.28
C PHE A 34 3.57 13.08 4.45
N TYR A 35 3.50 11.80 4.83
CA TYR A 35 4.09 10.68 4.11
C TYR A 35 3.04 9.61 3.82
N VAL A 36 3.19 8.92 2.69
CA VAL A 36 2.30 7.81 2.29
C VAL A 36 3.13 6.56 2.05
N THR A 37 2.81 5.48 2.77
CA THR A 37 3.54 4.20 2.68
C THR A 37 3.30 3.50 1.34
N GLU A 38 4.05 2.44 1.05
CA GLU A 38 3.61 1.43 0.09
C GLU A 38 2.32 0.70 0.54
N PHE A 39 1.85 -0.27 -0.26
CA PHE A 39 0.78 -1.16 0.17
C PHE A 39 1.29 -2.09 1.27
N LEU A 40 0.64 -2.02 2.43
CA LEU A 40 0.93 -2.79 3.61
C LEU A 40 -0.14 -3.86 3.80
N ASN A 41 0.27 -5.03 4.28
CA ASN A 41 -0.68 -6.06 4.69
C ASN A 41 -1.33 -5.72 6.06
N PRO A 42 -2.44 -6.38 6.43
CA PRO A 42 -3.15 -6.09 7.68
C PRO A 42 -2.27 -6.19 8.95
N ARG A 43 -1.28 -7.11 8.94
CA ARG A 43 -0.37 -7.27 10.09
C ARG A 43 0.59 -6.10 10.21
N GLN A 44 1.20 -5.67 9.12
CA GLN A 44 2.08 -4.49 9.06
C GLN A 44 1.33 -3.24 9.53
N ILE A 45 0.11 -3.02 9.03
CA ILE A 45 -0.74 -1.89 9.45
C ILE A 45 -0.98 -1.90 10.96
N THR A 46 -1.29 -3.06 11.53
CA THR A 46 -1.52 -3.22 12.96
C THR A 46 -0.28 -2.83 13.78
N VAL A 47 0.90 -3.31 13.37
CA VAL A 47 2.18 -2.95 14.01
C VAL A 47 2.44 -1.45 13.91
N MET A 48 2.37 -0.87 12.71
CA MET A 48 2.61 0.57 12.52
C MET A 48 1.65 1.43 13.34
N LYS A 49 0.34 1.14 13.32
CA LYS A 49 -0.67 1.90 14.09
C LYS A 49 -0.44 1.84 15.60
N SER A 50 0.06 0.71 16.13
CA SER A 50 0.38 0.58 17.57
C SER A 50 1.50 1.52 18.03
N ILE A 51 2.45 1.82 17.15
CA ILE A 51 3.56 2.75 17.40
C ILE A 51 3.08 4.18 17.16
N LEU A 52 2.45 4.43 16.01
CA LEU A 52 1.97 5.75 15.61
C LEU A 52 0.91 6.30 16.57
N GLY A 53 0.08 5.45 17.17
CA GLY A 53 -0.91 5.84 18.18
C GLY A 53 -0.32 6.42 19.47
N GLN A 54 1.00 6.33 19.67
CA GLN A 54 1.72 6.95 20.78
C GLN A 54 2.24 8.36 20.43
N THR A 55 2.05 8.80 19.18
CA THR A 55 2.49 10.11 18.68
C THR A 55 1.30 11.08 18.60
N LYS A 56 1.58 12.34 18.24
CA LYS A 56 0.53 13.34 17.90
C LYS A 56 0.23 13.41 16.41
N LEU A 57 0.84 12.53 15.61
CA LEU A 57 0.62 12.49 14.17
C LEU A 57 -0.77 11.93 13.87
N GLN A 58 -1.39 12.47 12.82
CA GLN A 58 -2.60 11.92 12.26
C GLN A 58 -2.25 10.72 11.39
N VAL A 59 -3.08 9.68 11.43
CA VAL A 59 -2.92 8.48 10.61
C VAL A 59 -4.23 8.15 9.93
N TYR A 60 -4.20 8.05 8.61
CA TYR A 60 -5.34 7.66 7.79
C TYR A 60 -5.00 6.39 7.03
N GLN A 61 -5.99 5.51 6.83
CA GLN A 61 -5.81 4.24 6.13
C GLN A 61 -6.64 4.24 4.86
N SER A 62 -6.05 3.84 3.72
CA SER A 62 -6.76 3.88 2.44
C SER A 62 -7.98 2.96 2.41
N SER A 63 -7.96 1.84 3.14
CA SER A 63 -9.08 0.91 3.16
C SER A 63 -10.28 1.34 3.98
N ASP A 64 -10.19 2.47 4.70
CA ASP A 64 -11.35 3.15 5.26
C ASP A 64 -12.22 3.80 4.16
N PHE A 65 -11.66 3.97 2.95
CA PHE A 65 -12.30 4.63 1.80
C PHE A 65 -12.43 3.72 0.57
N ILE A 66 -11.52 2.77 0.41
CA ILE A 66 -11.45 1.84 -0.72
C ILE A 66 -11.36 0.41 -0.18
N SER A 67 -12.40 -0.40 -0.35
CA SER A 67 -12.39 -1.78 0.18
C SER A 67 -11.23 -2.61 -0.38
N SER A 68 -10.23 -2.88 0.45
CA SER A 68 -9.04 -3.69 0.14
C SER A 68 -8.46 -4.33 1.41
N GLU A 69 -7.84 -5.50 1.27
CA GLU A 69 -7.08 -6.20 2.31
C GLU A 69 -5.75 -5.47 2.56
N ASN A 70 -4.97 -5.25 1.50
CA ASN A 70 -3.77 -4.43 1.59
C ASN A 70 -4.12 -2.94 1.47
N ALA A 71 -3.50 -2.09 2.27
CA ALA A 71 -3.81 -0.67 2.29
C ALA A 71 -2.55 0.19 2.49
N ARG A 72 -2.65 1.46 2.11
CA ARG A 72 -1.61 2.46 2.35
C ARG A 72 -1.96 3.26 3.60
N LEU A 73 -0.95 3.64 4.38
CA LEU A 73 -1.12 4.58 5.48
C LEU A 73 -0.62 5.96 5.05
N LEU A 74 -1.42 6.99 5.35
CA LEU A 74 -1.01 8.39 5.27
C LEU A 74 -0.74 8.87 6.69
N ILE A 75 0.49 9.29 6.95
CA ILE A 75 0.97 9.76 8.25
C ILE A 75 1.24 11.25 8.11
N ALA A 76 0.59 12.10 8.90
CA ALA A 76 0.63 13.54 8.71
C ALA A 76 0.73 14.34 10.02
N PRO A 77 1.28 15.57 9.98
CA PRO A 77 1.20 16.49 11.10
C PRO A 77 -0.24 16.96 11.35
N ALA A 78 -0.49 17.54 12.52
CA ALA A 78 -1.84 17.91 12.96
C ALA A 78 -2.58 18.94 12.08
N TYR A 79 -1.87 19.71 11.24
CA TYR A 79 -2.48 20.70 10.35
C TYR A 79 -3.10 20.07 9.10
N TYR A 80 -2.77 18.82 8.78
CA TYR A 80 -3.14 18.22 7.51
C TYR A 80 -4.65 17.93 7.47
N GLU A 81 -5.28 18.28 6.35
CA GLU A 81 -6.66 17.93 6.05
C GLU A 81 -6.67 16.83 4.99
N LEU A 82 -7.37 15.74 5.28
CA LEU A 82 -7.37 14.57 4.42
C LEU A 82 -7.94 14.87 3.04
N ASN A 83 -7.12 14.63 2.02
CA ASN A 83 -7.58 14.46 0.64
C ASN A 83 -7.35 13.00 0.22
N ILE A 84 -8.44 12.29 -0.11
CA ILE A 84 -8.39 10.86 -0.48
C ILE A 84 -7.45 10.62 -1.69
N ALA A 85 -7.30 11.61 -2.58
CA ALA A 85 -6.39 11.51 -3.73
C ALA A 85 -4.91 11.39 -3.33
N ASP A 86 -4.54 11.85 -2.12
CA ASP A 86 -3.16 11.85 -1.63
C ASP A 86 -2.68 10.45 -1.25
N PHE A 87 -3.57 9.46 -1.12
CA PHE A 87 -3.14 8.05 -1.04
C PHE A 87 -2.43 7.58 -2.31
N HIS A 88 -2.50 8.34 -3.41
CA HIS A 88 -1.85 8.03 -4.67
C HIS A 88 -2.16 6.61 -5.15
N ILE A 89 -3.42 6.18 -5.04
CA ILE A 89 -3.86 4.87 -5.54
C ILE A 89 -4.51 5.05 -6.92
N SER A 90 -4.23 4.13 -7.83
CA SER A 90 -4.92 4.01 -9.11
C SER A 90 -5.37 2.58 -9.31
N LEU A 91 -6.48 2.42 -10.02
CA LEU A 91 -7.02 1.11 -10.39
C LEU A 91 -6.71 0.88 -11.86
N LEU A 92 -5.90 -0.14 -12.15
CA LEU A 92 -5.54 -0.52 -13.51
C LEU A 92 -6.44 -1.67 -13.95
N GLU A 93 -7.21 -1.44 -15.02
CA GLU A 93 -8.05 -2.48 -15.63
C GLU A 93 -7.24 -3.30 -16.63
N ILE A 94 -7.35 -4.62 -16.52
CA ILE A 94 -6.69 -5.58 -17.39
C ILE A 94 -7.71 -6.04 -18.42
N ASN A 95 -7.51 -5.62 -19.67
CA ASN A 95 -8.33 -6.04 -20.79
C ASN A 95 -7.87 -7.41 -21.30
N TYR A 96 -8.76 -8.40 -21.24
CA TYR A 96 -8.51 -9.74 -21.80
C TYR A 96 -9.79 -10.32 -22.41
N ASN A 97 -9.62 -11.28 -23.32
CA ASN A 97 -10.76 -11.97 -23.91
C ASN A 97 -11.31 -13.03 -22.94
N SER A 98 -12.22 -12.58 -22.08
CA SER A 98 -12.86 -13.38 -21.03
C SER A 98 -13.77 -14.50 -21.54
N LYS A 99 -14.14 -14.51 -22.83
CA LYS A 99 -14.89 -15.63 -23.43
C LYS A 99 -14.04 -16.89 -23.61
N PHE A 100 -12.72 -16.73 -23.72
CA PHE A 100 -11.80 -17.84 -24.01
C PHE A 100 -10.76 -18.06 -22.91
N ASN A 101 -10.57 -17.10 -22.01
CA ASN A 101 -9.59 -17.16 -20.93
C ASN A 101 -10.25 -16.76 -19.60
N GLN A 102 -9.92 -17.46 -18.53
CA GLN A 102 -10.16 -16.99 -17.16
C GLN A 102 -8.81 -16.63 -16.55
N LEU A 103 -8.62 -15.37 -16.20
CA LEU A 103 -7.40 -14.93 -15.53
C LEU A 103 -7.50 -15.24 -14.05
N THR A 104 -6.47 -15.89 -13.51
CA THR A 104 -6.31 -16.05 -12.07
C THR A 104 -5.45 -14.95 -11.48
N HIS A 105 -5.55 -14.73 -10.17
CA HIS A 105 -4.70 -13.79 -9.44
C HIS A 105 -3.21 -14.06 -9.69
N SER A 106 -2.79 -15.33 -9.66
CA SER A 106 -1.39 -15.72 -9.87
C SER A 106 -0.88 -15.44 -11.28
N GLN A 107 -1.73 -15.58 -12.30
CA GLN A 107 -1.37 -15.26 -13.69
C GLN A 107 -1.17 -13.75 -13.90
N ILE A 108 -2.06 -12.95 -13.32
CA ILE A 108 -1.96 -11.49 -13.34
C ILE A 108 -0.68 -11.06 -12.64
N LEU A 109 -0.46 -11.52 -11.41
CA LEU A 109 0.73 -11.18 -10.62
C LEU A 109 2.01 -11.61 -11.33
N GLY A 110 2.06 -12.83 -11.87
CA GLY A 110 3.21 -13.33 -12.62
C GLY A 110 3.50 -12.51 -13.87
N THR A 111 2.49 -11.97 -14.55
CA THR A 111 2.67 -11.10 -15.71
C THR A 111 3.22 -9.73 -15.30
N LEU A 112 2.62 -9.12 -14.28
CA LEU A 112 3.03 -7.82 -13.73
C LEU A 112 4.49 -7.84 -13.26
N ILE A 113 4.88 -8.87 -12.49
CA ILE A 113 6.24 -8.96 -11.96
C ILE A 113 7.22 -9.44 -13.04
N ASN A 114 6.97 -10.60 -13.65
CA ASN A 114 7.98 -11.26 -14.47
C ASN A 114 8.10 -10.71 -15.89
N ARG A 115 6.99 -10.26 -16.49
CA ARG A 115 7.02 -9.71 -17.87
C ARG A 115 7.19 -8.21 -17.90
N LEU A 116 6.56 -7.51 -16.96
CA LEU A 116 6.56 -6.04 -16.95
C LEU A 116 7.60 -5.45 -16.00
N GLY A 117 8.22 -6.27 -15.15
CA GLY A 117 9.30 -5.86 -14.25
C GLY A 117 8.83 -4.98 -13.09
N ILE A 118 7.57 -5.13 -12.66
CA ILE A 118 6.99 -4.31 -11.60
C ILE A 118 7.36 -4.89 -10.24
N GLU A 119 7.82 -4.03 -9.35
CA GLU A 119 8.15 -4.42 -7.99
C GLU A 119 6.88 -4.70 -7.18
N ARG A 120 6.88 -5.79 -6.40
CA ARG A 120 5.67 -6.29 -5.70
C ARG A 120 5.05 -5.26 -4.75
N TYR A 121 5.87 -4.44 -4.09
CA TYR A 121 5.40 -3.46 -3.10
C TYR A 121 4.59 -2.31 -3.72
N LEU A 122 4.71 -2.10 -5.04
CA LEU A 122 3.92 -1.11 -5.79
C LEU A 122 2.50 -1.59 -6.12
N LEU A 123 2.24 -2.88 -5.93
CA LEU A 123 0.98 -3.55 -6.27
C LEU A 123 0.18 -3.81 -5.00
N GLY A 124 -1.05 -3.31 -4.96
CA GLY A 124 -2.05 -3.66 -3.96
C GLY A 124 -2.80 -4.93 -4.33
N ASP A 125 -4.08 -4.97 -3.99
CA ASP A 125 -4.92 -6.14 -4.26
C ASP A 125 -5.22 -6.29 -5.74
N ILE A 126 -5.34 -7.55 -6.16
CA ILE A 126 -5.84 -7.94 -7.47
C ILE A 126 -7.30 -8.34 -7.28
N ILE A 127 -8.20 -7.71 -8.02
CA ILE A 127 -9.62 -8.00 -8.02
C ILE A 127 -9.94 -8.74 -9.30
N VAL A 128 -10.40 -9.98 -9.20
CA VAL A 128 -10.92 -10.74 -10.34
C VAL A 128 -12.40 -11.01 -10.09
N GLN A 129 -13.26 -10.43 -10.92
CA GLN A 129 -14.70 -10.64 -10.81
C GLN A 129 -15.32 -10.89 -12.18
N GLY A 130 -15.78 -12.13 -12.39
CA GLY A 130 -16.32 -12.60 -13.66
C GLY A 130 -15.32 -12.39 -14.79
N ASN A 131 -15.66 -11.46 -15.68
CA ASN A 131 -14.91 -11.18 -16.90
C ASN A 131 -13.97 -9.97 -16.77
N ARG A 132 -13.80 -9.43 -15.56
CA ARG A 132 -12.98 -8.26 -15.28
C ARG A 132 -11.87 -8.61 -14.31
N ALA A 133 -10.70 -8.05 -14.57
CA ALA A 133 -9.55 -8.12 -13.70
C ALA A 133 -9.00 -6.72 -13.51
N GLN A 134 -8.77 -6.32 -12.27
CA GLN A 134 -8.24 -5.02 -11.91
C GLN A 134 -7.15 -5.18 -10.86
N VAL A 135 -6.22 -4.24 -10.82
CA VAL A 135 -5.15 -4.23 -9.81
C VAL A 135 -4.98 -2.83 -9.25
N PHE A 136 -4.92 -2.71 -7.92
CA PHE A 136 -4.52 -1.47 -7.29
C PHE A 136 -3.02 -1.27 -7.48
N ILE A 137 -2.64 -0.07 -7.89
CA ILE A 137 -1.26 0.32 -8.07
C ILE A 137 -1.03 1.71 -7.48
N GLU A 138 0.21 2.00 -7.16
CA GLU A 138 0.59 3.38 -6.89
C GLU A 138 0.49 4.23 -8.17
N LYS A 139 -0.20 5.36 -8.06
CA LYS A 139 -0.62 6.25 -9.17
C LYS A 139 0.53 6.67 -10.07
N GLN A 140 1.72 6.92 -9.50
CA GLN A 140 2.89 7.34 -10.27
C GLN A 140 3.30 6.33 -11.36
N TRP A 141 2.95 5.05 -11.17
CA TRP A 141 3.27 3.97 -12.11
C TRP A 141 2.17 3.70 -13.14
N SER A 142 0.98 4.30 -12.98
CA SER A 142 -0.17 4.07 -13.87
C SER A 142 0.08 4.39 -15.36
N PRO A 143 0.70 5.54 -15.73
CA PRO A 143 0.94 5.86 -17.14
C PRO A 143 1.86 4.84 -17.83
N THR A 144 2.93 4.44 -17.16
CA THR A 144 3.92 3.48 -17.68
C THR A 144 3.30 2.11 -17.92
N LEU A 145 2.41 1.67 -17.03
CA LEU A 145 1.77 0.36 -17.10
C LEU A 145 0.67 0.27 -18.15
N THR A 146 -0.12 1.34 -18.29
CA THR A 146 -1.16 1.41 -19.31
C THR A 146 -0.57 1.27 -20.71
N HIS A 147 0.59 1.89 -20.98
CA HIS A 147 1.24 1.76 -22.29
C HIS A 147 1.74 0.33 -22.58
N ARG A 148 2.15 -0.43 -21.56
CA ARG A 148 2.71 -1.77 -21.72
C ARG A 148 1.65 -2.88 -21.78
N LEU A 149 0.48 -2.67 -21.19
CA LEU A 149 -0.63 -3.64 -21.22
C LEU A 149 -1.48 -3.61 -22.50
N LEU A 150 -1.33 -2.58 -23.33
CA LEU A 150 -2.04 -2.42 -24.61
C LEU A 150 -1.27 -3.00 -25.82
N LYS A 151 -0.14 -3.67 -25.59
CA LYS A 151 0.66 -4.38 -26.60
C LYS A 151 0.68 -5.87 -26.29
#